data_AF-A0A9D9YCI7-F1
#
_entry.id   AF-A0A9D9YCI7-F1
#
_cell.length_a   1.000
_cell.length_b   1.000
_cell.length_c   1.000
_cell.angle_alpha   90.00
_cell.angle_beta   90.00
_cell.angle_gamma   90.00
#
_symmetry.space_group_name_H-M   'P 1'
#
loop_
_entity.id
_entity.type
_entity.pdbx_description
1 polymer ?
#
loop_
_entity_poly.entity_id
_entity_poly.type
_entity_poly.pdbx_seq_one_letter_code
_entity_poly.pdbx_strand_id
1 'polypeptide(L)'
;MTQGLITVLLDGKVAMKIVTGCNGMYARKVAKSIRKLERVPTIEEAYEIAIKEFDSKETLVVLDHEKVRFDGEEELSSLYRSTFDRPRFNPRWDIGICEHISIVKFFI
;
A
#
# COMPACT_ATOMS: atom_id res chain seq x y z
N MET A 1 13.24 11.12 4.40
CA MET A 1 11.93 10.54 3.99
C MET A 1 11.87 9.10 4.47
N THR A 2 10.78 8.69 5.12
CA THR A 2 10.56 7.30 5.58
C THR A 2 9.53 6.62 4.69
N GLN A 3 9.83 5.43 4.18
CA GLN A 3 8.93 4.69 3.30
C GLN A 3 8.01 3.76 4.08
N GLY A 4 6.81 3.52 3.55
CA GLY A 4 5.83 2.61 4.13
C GLY A 4 5.25 1.66 3.11
N LEU A 5 4.98 0.44 3.54
CA LEU A 5 4.25 -0.57 2.78
C LEU A 5 3.13 -1.13 3.66
N ILE A 6 1.89 -1.06 3.18
CA ILE A 6 0.79 -1.87 3.70
C ILE A 6 0.41 -2.87 2.61
N THR A 7 0.34 -4.14 2.99
CA THR A 7 -0.24 -5.18 2.15
C THR A 7 -1.52 -5.70 2.78
N VAL A 8 -2.60 -5.70 2.01
CA VAL A 8 -3.88 -6.31 2.38
C VAL A 8 -3.94 -7.71 1.77
N LEU A 9 -4.19 -8.71 2.59
CA LEU A 9 -4.39 -10.09 2.19
C LEU A 9 -5.87 -10.47 2.32
N LEU A 10 -6.38 -11.19 1.33
CA LEU A 10 -7.68 -11.89 1.37
C LEU A 10 -7.41 -13.37 1.16
N ASP A 11 -7.80 -14.21 2.11
CA ASP A 11 -7.59 -15.66 2.07
C ASP A 11 -6.12 -16.04 1.76
N GLY A 12 -5.19 -15.29 2.35
CA GLY A 12 -3.75 -15.48 2.18
C GLY A 12 -3.15 -14.93 0.88
N LYS A 13 -3.96 -14.45 -0.07
CA LYS A 13 -3.49 -13.84 -1.33
C LYS A 13 -3.43 -12.31 -1.21
N VAL A 14 -2.50 -11.68 -1.92
CA VAL A 14 -2.41 -10.21 -1.96
C VAL A 14 -3.62 -9.66 -2.71
N ALA A 15 -4.46 -8.89 -2.01
CA ALA A 15 -5.61 -8.22 -2.62
C ALA A 15 -5.28 -6.77 -2.98
N MET A 16 -4.42 -6.11 -2.19
CA MET A 16 -4.06 -4.71 -2.40
C MET A 16 -2.71 -4.40 -1.76
N LYS A 17 -2.00 -3.44 -2.37
CA LYS A 17 -0.82 -2.78 -1.79
C LYS A 17 -1.05 -1.27 -1.67
N ILE A 18 -0.51 -0.70 -0.61
CA ILE A 18 -0.46 0.75 -0.35
C ILE A 18 0.99 1.07 -0.04
N VAL A 19 1.61 1.90 -0.87
CA VAL A 19 3.03 2.22 -0.81
C VAL A 19 3.16 3.73 -0.67
N THR A 20 4.01 4.19 0.25
CA THR A 20 4.32 5.61 0.40
C THR A 20 5.83 5.85 0.41
N GLY A 21 6.26 6.94 -0.21
CA GLY A 21 7.64 7.44 -0.12
C GLY A 21 7.88 8.30 1.12
N CYS A 22 6.82 8.84 1.73
CA CYS A 22 6.87 9.77 2.86
C CYS A 22 6.04 9.26 4.04
N ASN A 23 6.45 9.63 5.25
CA ASN A 23 5.70 9.38 6.49
C ASN A 23 5.34 7.89 6.73
N GLY A 24 6.17 6.97 6.22
CA GLY A 24 6.01 5.53 6.37
C GLY A 24 5.85 5.01 7.80
N MET A 25 6.34 5.73 8.82
CA MET A 25 6.13 5.35 10.23
C MET A 25 4.63 5.27 10.61
N TYR A 26 3.74 5.92 9.84
CA TYR A 26 2.29 5.83 10.02
C TYR A 26 1.62 4.64 9.32
N ALA A 27 2.38 3.78 8.62
CA ALA A 27 1.82 2.59 7.95
C ALA A 27 1.00 1.71 8.91
N ARG A 28 1.41 1.62 10.17
CA ARG A 28 0.66 0.88 11.21
C ARG A 28 -0.68 1.53 11.56
N LYS A 29 -0.79 2.87 11.51
CA LYS A 29 -2.06 3.59 11.74
C LYS A 29 -3.03 3.34 10.59
N VAL A 30 -2.56 3.49 9.34
CA VAL A 30 -3.31 3.16 8.13
C VAL A 30 -3.83 1.72 8.18
N ALA A 31 -2.96 0.76 8.49
CA ALA A 31 -3.35 -0.65 8.63
C ALA A 31 -4.40 -0.89 9.72
N LYS A 32 -4.36 -0.15 10.84
CA LYS A 32 -5.42 -0.21 11.87
C LYS A 32 -6.74 0.33 11.34
N SER A 33 -6.74 1.42 10.59
CA SER A 33 -7.95 1.99 9.99
C SER A 33 -8.56 1.04 8.96
N ILE A 34 -7.76 0.41 8.11
CA ILE A 34 -8.23 -0.59 7.15
C ILE A 34 -8.85 -1.80 7.86
N ARG A 35 -8.23 -2.32 8.93
CA ARG A 35 -8.77 -3.45 9.71
C ARG A 35 -10.18 -3.18 10.25
N LYS A 36 -10.51 -1.93 10.58
CA LYS A 36 -11.84 -1.56 11.10
C LYS A 36 -12.96 -1.64 10.06
N LEU A 37 -12.64 -1.77 8.77
CA LEU A 37 -13.64 -1.88 7.72
C LEU A 37 -14.28 -3.26 7.64
N GLU A 38 -13.67 -4.28 8.27
CA GLU A 38 -14.14 -5.68 8.27
C GLU A 38 -14.26 -6.33 6.87
N ARG A 39 -13.84 -5.63 5.82
CA ARG A 39 -13.71 -6.11 4.44
C ARG A 39 -12.48 -5.49 3.77
N VAL A 40 -12.09 -6.07 2.63
CA VAL A 40 -11.11 -5.43 1.75
C VAL A 40 -11.68 -4.08 1.25
N PRO A 41 -10.96 -2.97 1.43
CA PRO A 41 -11.39 -1.68 0.88
C PRO A 41 -11.28 -1.67 -0.65
N THR A 42 -12.04 -0.78 -1.28
CA THR A 42 -11.74 -0.38 -2.67
C THR A 42 -10.45 0.44 -2.72
N ILE A 43 -9.84 0.57 -3.91
CA ILE A 43 -8.64 1.41 -4.09
C ILE A 43 -8.86 2.84 -3.58
N GLU A 44 -10.00 3.47 -3.90
CA GLU A 44 -10.26 4.85 -3.50
C GLU A 44 -10.44 4.97 -1.98
N GLU A 45 -11.17 4.05 -1.35
CA GLU A 45 -11.29 4.04 0.12
C GLU A 45 -9.93 3.89 0.81
N ALA A 46 -9.09 2.99 0.29
CA ALA A 46 -7.73 2.79 0.81
C ALA A 46 -6.85 4.03 0.60
N TYR A 47 -6.97 4.69 -0.56
CA TYR A 47 -6.27 5.93 -0.86
C TYR A 47 -6.69 7.06 0.09
N GLU A 48 -7.99 7.26 0.29
CA GLU A 48 -8.54 8.27 1.21
C GLU A 48 -8.14 8.04 2.67
N ILE A 49 -8.08 6.79 3.10
CA ILE A 49 -7.59 6.45 4.45
C ILE A 49 -6.10 6.74 4.55
N ALA A 50 -5.32 6.32 3.55
CA ALA A 50 -3.87 6.46 3.57
C ALA A 50 -3.42 7.92 3.48
N ILE A 51 -4.05 8.73 2.63
CA ILE A 51 -3.65 10.12 2.43
C ILE A 51 -3.87 10.98 3.69
N LYS A 52 -4.89 10.68 4.50
CA LYS A 52 -5.15 11.36 5.77
C LYS A 52 -4.05 11.15 6.80
N GLU A 53 -3.34 10.02 6.73
CA GLU A 53 -2.27 9.68 7.68
C GLU A 53 -0.88 10.02 7.13
N PHE A 54 -0.66 9.83 5.82
CA PHE A 54 0.65 10.05 5.20
C PHE A 54 0.87 11.49 4.73
N ASP A 55 -0.19 12.26 4.49
CA ASP A 55 -0.12 13.68 4.12
C ASP A 55 0.83 13.96 2.92
N SER A 56 0.87 13.04 1.95
CA SER A 56 1.70 13.15 0.75
C SER A 56 1.05 12.41 -0.41
N LYS A 57 0.41 13.17 -1.32
CA LYS A 57 -0.25 12.61 -2.52
C LYS A 57 0.76 12.12 -3.55
N GLU A 58 1.82 12.89 -3.76
CA GLU A 58 2.84 12.67 -4.80
C GLU A 58 3.63 11.36 -4.61
N THR A 59 3.65 10.80 -3.40
CA THR A 59 4.41 9.58 -3.11
C THR A 59 3.55 8.38 -2.75
N LEU A 60 2.22 8.57 -2.65
CA LEU A 60 1.25 7.54 -2.26
C LEU A 60 0.73 6.80 -3.48
N VAL A 61 1.02 5.51 -3.55
CA VAL A 61 0.52 4.59 -4.57
C VAL A 61 -0.38 3.56 -3.91
N VAL A 62 -1.58 3.37 -4.44
CA VAL A 62 -2.47 2.27 -4.07
C VAL A 62 -2.74 1.43 -5.31
N LEU A 63 -2.62 0.11 -5.19
CA LEU A 63 -2.86 -0.79 -6.32
C LEU A 63 -3.49 -2.11 -5.88
N ASP A 64 -4.32 -2.66 -6.75
CA ASP A 64 -4.78 -4.04 -6.73
C ASP A 64 -4.33 -4.75 -8.03
N HIS A 65 -4.90 -5.91 -8.37
CA HIS A 65 -4.56 -6.63 -9.60
C HIS A 65 -4.96 -5.90 -10.89
N GLU A 66 -6.00 -5.07 -10.85
CA GLU A 66 -6.59 -4.46 -12.04
C GLU A 66 -6.14 -3.00 -12.18
N LYS A 67 -6.16 -2.27 -11.08
CA LYS A 67 -6.12 -0.81 -11.05
C LYS A 67 -4.95 -0.30 -10.21
N VAL A 68 -4.57 0.94 -10.50
CA VAL A 68 -3.60 1.71 -9.73
C VAL A 68 -4.17 3.10 -9.54
N ARG A 69 -4.05 3.62 -8.32
CA ARG A 69 -4.31 5.01 -7.98
C ARG A 69 -3.01 5.66 -7.52
N PHE A 70 -2.60 6.68 -8.27
CA PHE A 70 -1.41 7.46 -8.03
C PHE A 70 -1.64 8.88 -8.56
N ASP A 71 -1.24 9.90 -7.79
CA ASP A 71 -1.37 11.32 -8.13
C ASP A 71 -0.02 11.97 -8.48
N GLY A 72 1.09 11.23 -8.45
CA GLY A 72 2.38 11.77 -8.82
C GLY A 72 2.57 11.86 -10.34
N GLU A 73 3.56 12.66 -10.74
CA GLU A 73 3.87 12.94 -12.15
C GLU A 73 4.80 11.90 -12.78
N GLU A 74 5.46 11.08 -11.97
CA GLU A 74 6.43 10.08 -12.42
C GLU A 74 5.76 8.81 -12.96
N GLU A 75 6.41 8.14 -13.92
CA GLU A 75 5.98 6.82 -14.34
C GLU A 75 6.31 5.77 -13.27
N LEU A 76 5.33 4.94 -12.91
CA LEU A 76 5.54 3.88 -11.94
C LEU A 76 6.36 2.74 -12.54
N SER A 77 7.42 2.35 -11.84
CA SER A 77 8.23 1.18 -12.19
C SER A 77 7.38 -0.08 -12.39
N SER A 78 7.76 -0.92 -13.36
CA SER A 78 7.15 -2.24 -13.61
C SER A 78 7.25 -3.19 -12.40
N LEU A 79 8.10 -2.87 -11.42
CA LEU A 79 8.19 -3.56 -10.13
C LEU A 79 6.86 -3.57 -9.37
N TYR A 80 6.04 -2.52 -9.49
CA TYR A 80 4.73 -2.45 -8.80
C TYR A 80 3.82 -3.62 -9.18
N ARG A 81 3.80 -3.98 -10.47
CA ARG A 81 3.02 -5.10 -10.98
C ARG A 81 3.75 -6.43 -10.80
N SER A 82 5.02 -6.52 -11.21
CA SER A 82 5.77 -7.80 -11.20
C SER A 82 6.05 -8.35 -9.80
N THR A 83 6.01 -7.51 -8.77
CA THR A 83 6.21 -7.92 -7.36
C THR A 83 4.95 -7.79 -6.52
N PHE A 84 3.78 -7.58 -7.15
CA PHE A 84 2.51 -7.39 -6.46
C PHE A 84 2.23 -8.52 -5.47
N ASP A 85 2.37 -9.78 -5.89
CA ASP A 85 2.11 -10.96 -5.07
C ASP A 85 3.15 -11.23 -3.97
N ARG A 86 4.19 -10.40 -3.85
CA ARG A 86 5.22 -10.51 -2.80
C ARG A 86 4.85 -9.57 -1.64
N PRO A 87 4.20 -10.04 -0.56
CA PRO A 87 3.53 -9.19 0.44
C PRO A 87 4.47 -8.31 1.28
N ARG A 88 5.77 -8.56 1.23
CA ARG A 88 6.79 -7.79 1.96
C ARG A 88 7.74 -7.02 1.05
N PHE A 89 7.53 -7.09 -0.26
CA PHE A 89 8.35 -6.38 -1.25
C PHE A 89 7.79 -4.99 -1.49
N ASN A 90 8.60 -3.95 -1.22
CA ASN A 90 8.29 -2.58 -1.55
C ASN A 90 8.77 -2.25 -2.98
N PRO A 91 7.85 -2.08 -3.95
CA PRO A 91 8.21 -1.88 -5.35
C PRO A 91 8.80 -0.50 -5.67
N ARG A 92 8.85 0.42 -4.71
CA ARG A 92 9.42 1.75 -4.94
C ARG A 92 10.93 1.67 -5.24
N TRP A 93 11.65 0.71 -4.68
CA TRP A 93 13.09 0.50 -4.85
C TRP A 93 13.40 -0.93 -5.31
N ASP A 94 14.42 -1.09 -6.13
CA ASP A 94 14.82 -2.38 -6.73
C ASP A 94 15.15 -3.46 -5.70
N ILE A 95 15.68 -3.05 -4.54
CA ILE A 95 16.03 -3.96 -3.45
C ILE A 95 14.80 -4.49 -2.69
N GLY A 96 13.63 -3.86 -2.84
CA GLY A 96 12.36 -4.35 -2.27
C GLY A 96 12.18 -4.16 -0.76
N ILE A 97 13.06 -3.43 -0.09
CA ILE A 97 13.09 -3.30 1.38
C ILE A 97 12.49 -1.97 1.82
N CYS A 98 11.68 -1.99 2.88
CA CYS A 98 11.39 -0.79 3.66
C CYS A 98 11.23 -1.12 5.15
N GLU A 99 11.52 -0.13 5.99
CA GLU A 99 11.49 -0.26 7.45
C GLU A 99 10.07 -0.44 8.01
N HIS A 100 9.08 0.25 7.42
CA HIS A 100 7.73 0.26 7.94
C HIS A 100 6.78 -0.58 7.07
N ILE A 101 6.70 -1.87 7.39
CA ILE A 101 5.80 -2.82 6.73
C ILE A 101 4.63 -3.18 7.66
N SER A 102 3.42 -3.16 7.14
CA SER A 102 2.23 -3.68 7.83
C SER A 102 1.46 -4.64 6.92
N ILE A 103 1.01 -5.75 7.49
CA ILE A 103 0.13 -6.70 6.79
C ILE A 103 -1.23 -6.69 7.49
N VAL A 104 -2.29 -6.54 6.69
CA VAL A 104 -3.68 -6.66 7.09
C VAL A 104 -4.24 -7.94 6.46
N LYS A 105 -4.98 -8.75 7.22
CA LYS A 105 -5.54 -10.02 6.75
C LYS A 105 -7.05 -9.99 6.91
N PHE A 106 -7.75 -10.35 5.85
CA PHE A 106 -9.17 -10.65 5.82
C PHE A 106 -9.37 -12.11 5.42
N PHE A 107 -10.47 -12.68 5.89
CA PHE A 107 -10.91 -14.04 5.60
C PHE A 107 -12.38 -13.97 5.22
N ILE A 108 -12.79 -14.73 4.21
CA ILE A 108 -14.20 -14.91 3.83
C ILE A 108 -14.84 -15.97 4.71
#